data_AF-A0A7X4W8E6-F1
#
_entry.id   AF-A0A7X4W8E6-F1
#
_cell.length_a   1.000
_cell.length_b   1.000
_cell.length_c   1.000
_cell.angle_alpha   90.00
_cell.angle_beta   90.00
_cell.angle_gamma   90.00
#
_symmetry.space_group_name_H-M   'P 1'
#
loop_
_entity.id
_entity.type
_entity.pdbx_description
1 polymer ?
#
loop_
_entity_poly.entity_id
_entity_poly.type
_entity_poly.pdbx_seq_one_letter_code
_entity_poly.pdbx_strand_id
1 'polypeptide(L)'
;MAFVAVSLVSLLTGCAGQMAATNATMKFNMDVVDNRYARGGLTIAMAPVYAVTTVADYMVLNPIEFWTGENAVTQKQSIYDVKGEDYIKINDQLDDDLKTAPIKPLN
;
A
#
# COMPACT_ATOMS: atom_id res chain seq x y z
N MET A 1 -25.93 -4.21 1.70
CA MET A 1 -25.46 -4.74 0.40
C MET A 1 -24.72 -3.69 -0.44
N ALA A 2 -25.16 -2.42 -0.50
CA ALA A 2 -24.42 -1.37 -1.21
C ALA A 2 -22.99 -1.13 -0.68
N PHE A 3 -22.78 -1.15 0.65
CA PHE A 3 -21.44 -1.00 1.24
C PHE A 3 -20.46 -2.12 0.85
N VAL A 4 -20.94 -3.36 0.71
CA VAL A 4 -20.11 -4.51 0.32
C VAL A 4 -19.68 -4.39 -1.15
N ALA A 5 -20.58 -3.90 -2.02
CA ALA A 5 -20.27 -3.70 -3.43
C ALA A 5 -19.25 -2.58 -3.66
N VAL A 6 -19.32 -1.48 -2.90
CA VAL A 6 -18.35 -0.37 -3.00
C VAL A 6 -16.95 -0.82 -2.56
N SER A 7 -16.85 -1.62 -1.49
CA SER A 7 -15.55 -2.17 -1.05
C SER A 7 -14.92 -3.15 -2.04
N LEU A 8 -15.72 -3.90 -2.82
CA LEU A 8 -15.18 -4.78 -3.85
C LEU A 8 -14.57 -4.00 -5.01
N VAL A 9 -15.13 -2.85 -5.41
CA VAL A 9 -14.57 -2.03 -6.50
C VAL A 9 -13.21 -1.43 -6.10
N SER A 10 -13.02 -1.08 -4.82
CA SER A 10 -11.73 -0.62 -4.27
C SER A 10 -10.64 -1.70 -4.26
N LEU A 11 -11.00 -2.99 -4.30
CA LEU A 11 -10.03 -4.10 -4.38
C LEU A 11 -9.51 -4.35 -5.80
N LEU A 12 -10.21 -3.85 -6.83
CA LEU A 12 -9.84 -4.01 -8.24
C LEU A 12 -9.01 -2.84 -8.77
N THR A 13 -9.01 -1.70 -8.07
CA THR A 13 -8.12 -0.56 -8.33
C THR A 13 -6.92 -0.67 -7.40
N GLY A 14 -5.70 -0.72 -7.93
CA GLY A 14 -4.48 -0.91 -7.14
C GLY A 14 -4.43 -0.03 -5.89
N CYS A 15 -3.98 -0.60 -4.77
CA CYS A 15 -3.81 0.16 -3.53
C CYS A 15 -2.74 1.24 -3.74
N ALA A 16 -3.04 2.50 -3.40
CA ALA A 16 -2.05 3.58 -3.41
C ALA A 16 -1.17 3.48 -2.15
N GLY A 17 0.16 3.47 -2.34
CA GLY A 17 1.16 3.24 -1.27
C GLY A 17 1.84 1.87 -1.36
N GLN A 18 2.92 1.64 -0.61
CA GLN A 18 3.67 0.37 -0.70
C GLN A 18 2.95 -0.84 -0.10
N MET A 19 1.92 -0.65 0.73
CA MET A 19 1.15 -1.74 1.35
C MET A 19 2.04 -2.75 2.08
N ALA A 20 2.98 -2.26 2.88
CA ALA A 20 4.06 -3.05 3.45
C ALA A 20 3.54 -4.23 4.32
N ALA A 21 2.54 -4.00 5.17
CA ALA A 21 2.02 -5.03 6.06
C ALA A 21 1.21 -6.09 5.30
N THR A 22 0.39 -5.66 4.35
CA THR A 22 -0.41 -6.55 3.50
C THR A 22 0.47 -7.39 2.58
N ASN A 23 1.53 -6.81 2.01
CA ASN A 23 2.50 -7.54 1.21
C ASN A 23 3.31 -8.56 2.04
N ALA A 24 3.66 -8.23 3.29
CA ALA A 24 4.29 -9.19 4.20
C ALA A 24 3.35 -10.37 4.51
N THR A 25 2.06 -10.08 4.75
CA THR A 25 1.01 -11.10 4.96
C THR A 25 0.83 -11.98 3.74
N MET A 26 0.82 -11.37 2.54
CA MET A 26 0.76 -12.09 1.28
C MET A 26 1.93 -13.03 1.10
N LYS A 27 3.15 -12.54 1.32
CA LYS A 27 4.37 -13.34 1.23
C LYS A 27 4.30 -14.56 2.16
N PHE A 28 3.92 -14.35 3.41
CA PHE A 28 3.74 -15.45 4.37
C PHE A 28 2.77 -16.50 3.84
N ASN A 29 1.57 -16.11 3.39
CA ASN A 29 0.59 -17.05 2.85
C ASN A 29 1.12 -17.84 1.64
N MET A 30 1.89 -17.19 0.75
CA MET A 30 2.46 -17.83 -0.43
C MET A 30 3.58 -18.83 -0.08
N ASP A 31 4.36 -18.55 0.97
CA ASP A 31 5.54 -19.33 1.36
C ASP A 31 5.23 -20.51 2.31
N VAL A 32 4.10 -20.49 3.03
CA VAL A 32 3.79 -21.48 4.09
C VAL A 32 3.43 -22.87 3.55
N VAL A 33 2.76 -22.94 2.40
CA VAL A 33 2.34 -24.22 1.79
C VAL A 33 2.65 -24.28 0.30
N ASP A 34 3.09 -25.45 -0.17
CA ASP A 34 3.46 -25.72 -1.55
C ASP A 34 2.27 -26.18 -2.43
N ASN A 35 1.11 -26.46 -1.83
CA ASN A 35 -0.09 -26.88 -2.53
C ASN A 35 -1.03 -25.71 -2.87
N ARG A 36 -1.45 -25.61 -4.14
CA ARG A 36 -2.33 -24.52 -4.62
C ARG A 36 -3.67 -24.41 -3.89
N TYR A 37 -4.28 -25.54 -3.51
CA TYR A 37 -5.60 -25.56 -2.87
C TYR A 37 -5.47 -25.29 -1.38
N ALA A 38 -4.44 -25.85 -0.74
CA ALA A 38 -4.13 -25.51 0.65
C ALA A 38 -3.81 -24.01 0.79
N ARG A 39 -3.07 -23.43 -0.17
CA ARG A 39 -2.79 -22.00 -0.22
C ARG A 39 -4.06 -21.17 -0.37
N GLY A 40 -4.95 -21.57 -1.29
CA GLY A 40 -6.26 -20.93 -1.43
C GLY A 40 -7.11 -21.02 -0.15
N GLY A 41 -7.11 -22.18 0.52
CA GLY A 41 -7.75 -22.37 1.81
C GLY A 41 -7.14 -21.49 2.90
N LEU A 42 -5.82 -21.36 2.95
CA LEU A 42 -5.10 -20.49 3.88
C LEU A 42 -5.42 -19.02 3.60
N THR A 43 -5.52 -18.58 2.35
CA THR A 43 -6.00 -17.22 1.99
C THR A 43 -7.38 -16.95 2.59
N ILE A 44 -8.33 -17.89 2.42
CA ILE A 44 -9.68 -17.74 2.97
C ILE A 44 -9.65 -17.71 4.50
N ALA A 45 -8.87 -18.60 5.14
CA ALA A 45 -8.72 -18.64 6.58
C ALA A 45 -8.07 -17.36 7.15
N MET A 46 -7.12 -16.77 6.41
CA MET A 46 -6.43 -15.54 6.76
C MET A 46 -7.18 -14.26 6.37
N ALA A 47 -8.39 -14.35 5.79
CA ALA A 47 -9.15 -13.18 5.35
C ALA A 47 -9.27 -12.07 6.43
N PRO A 48 -9.47 -12.36 7.73
CA PRO A 48 -9.47 -11.33 8.77
C PRO A 48 -8.12 -10.61 8.91
N VAL A 49 -7.01 -11.33 8.78
CA VAL A 49 -5.64 -10.77 8.87
C VAL A 49 -5.39 -9.83 7.71
N TYR A 50 -5.73 -10.25 6.48
CA TYR A 50 -5.63 -9.40 5.29
C TYR A 50 -6.47 -8.12 5.43
N ALA A 51 -7.68 -8.21 6.00
CA ALA A 51 -8.51 -7.04 6.24
C ALA A 51 -7.85 -6.05 7.22
N VAL A 52 -7.32 -6.55 8.33
CA VAL A 52 -6.63 -5.72 9.33
C VAL A 52 -5.39 -5.06 8.74
N THR A 53 -4.53 -5.82 8.04
CA THR A 53 -3.29 -5.28 7.49
C THR A 53 -3.57 -4.27 6.39
N THR A 54 -4.61 -4.50 5.58
CA THR A 54 -5.04 -3.55 4.54
C THR A 54 -5.48 -2.23 5.17
N VAL A 55 -6.31 -2.29 6.22
CA VAL A 55 -6.73 -1.08 6.95
C VAL A 55 -5.53 -0.38 7.60
N ALA A 56 -4.60 -1.12 8.19
CA ALA A 56 -3.40 -0.55 8.80
C ALA A 56 -2.51 0.16 7.77
N ASP A 57 -2.32 -0.45 6.59
CA ASP A 57 -1.60 0.18 5.49
C ASP A 57 -2.28 1.48 5.05
N TYR A 58 -3.59 1.47 4.80
CA TYR A 58 -4.31 2.65 4.32
C TYR A 58 -4.44 3.78 5.34
N MET A 59 -4.70 3.45 6.60
CA MET A 59 -5.01 4.45 7.62
C MET A 59 -3.77 4.97 8.33
N VAL A 60 -2.66 4.22 8.30
CA VAL A 60 -1.47 4.52 9.10
C VAL A 60 -0.20 4.51 8.26
N LEU A 61 0.16 3.37 7.67
CA LEU A 61 1.51 3.21 7.10
C LEU A 61 1.70 4.00 5.80
N ASN A 62 0.75 3.95 4.88
CA ASN A 62 0.82 4.69 3.61
C ASN A 62 0.67 6.21 3.79
N PRO A 63 -0.19 6.72 4.70
CA PRO A 63 -0.17 8.14 5.03
C PRO A 63 1.18 8.60 5.59
N ILE A 64 1.81 7.83 6.49
CA ILE A 64 3.14 8.14 6.99
C ILE A 64 4.16 8.13 5.84
N GLU A 65 4.12 7.12 4.98
CA GLU A 65 4.96 7.03 3.78
C GLU A 65 4.83 8.28 2.88
N PHE A 66 3.60 8.74 2.62
CA PHE A 66 3.35 9.93 1.82
C PHE A 66 3.99 11.19 2.41
N TRP A 67 3.80 11.43 3.71
CA TRP A 67 4.27 12.66 4.34
C TRP A 67 5.78 12.68 4.62
N THR A 68 6.40 11.51 4.77
CA THR A 68 7.82 11.38 5.15
C THR A 68 8.75 11.02 3.99
N GLY A 69 8.20 10.63 2.83
CA GLY A 69 8.98 10.23 1.66
C GLY A 69 9.61 8.84 1.77
N GLU A 70 9.37 8.12 2.87
CA GLU A 70 9.89 6.77 3.10
C GLU A 70 8.86 5.92 3.84
N ASN A 71 8.70 4.66 3.45
CA ASN A 71 7.80 3.76 4.14
C ASN A 71 8.40 3.34 5.49
N ALA A 72 7.69 3.63 6.58
CA ALA A 72 8.15 3.38 7.95
C ALA A 72 8.46 1.91 8.30
N VAL A 73 7.97 0.95 7.49
CA VAL A 73 8.21 -0.49 7.70
C VAL A 73 9.34 -1.00 6.83
N THR A 74 9.32 -0.67 5.54
CA THR A 74 10.31 -1.21 4.59
C THR A 74 11.59 -0.39 4.49
N GLN A 75 11.56 0.84 5.00
CA GLN A 75 12.64 1.84 4.86
C GLN A 75 13.02 2.13 3.41
N LYS A 76 12.06 1.97 2.49
CA LYS A 76 12.24 2.26 1.08
C LYS A 76 11.56 3.57 0.72
N GLN A 77 12.15 4.26 -0.25
CA GLN A 77 11.59 5.46 -0.85
C GLN A 77 10.10 5.28 -1.18
N SER A 78 9.31 6.27 -0.77
CA SER A 78 7.87 6.34 -1.01
C SER A 78 7.52 6.05 -2.47
N ILE A 79 6.46 5.28 -2.70
CA ILE A 79 6.02 4.97 -4.07
C ILE A 79 5.58 6.24 -4.83
N TYR A 80 5.21 7.29 -4.11
CA TYR A 80 4.81 8.57 -4.67
C TYR A 80 5.98 9.37 -5.26
N ASP A 81 7.21 9.03 -4.89
CA ASP A 81 8.43 9.67 -5.41
C ASP A 81 9.07 8.89 -6.57
N VAL A 82 8.52 7.72 -6.92
CA VAL A 82 9.00 6.90 -8.04
C VAL A 82 8.48 7.49 -9.36
N LYS A 83 9.39 7.96 -10.21
CA LYS A 83 9.04 8.62 -11.48
C LYS A 83 8.66 7.61 -12.57
N GLY A 84 7.46 7.77 -13.12
CA GLY A 84 6.99 7.11 -14.34
C GLY A 84 6.90 8.09 -15.52
N GLU A 85 5.97 7.85 -16.45
CA GLU A 85 5.60 8.83 -17.48
C GLU A 85 4.52 9.79 -16.93
N ASP A 86 4.83 11.08 -16.87
CA ASP A 86 3.89 12.11 -16.43
C ASP A 86 3.07 12.64 -17.61
N TYR A 87 1.80 12.23 -17.72
CA TYR A 87 0.88 12.75 -18.75
C TYR A 87 0.40 14.19 -18.46
N ILE A 88 0.42 14.61 -17.18
CA ILE A 88 0.00 15.95 -16.74
C ILE A 88 1.14 16.55 -15.91
N LYS A 89 1.72 17.66 -16.38
CA LYS A 89 2.87 18.32 -15.74
C LYS A 89 2.41 19.49 -14.88
N ILE A 90 2.18 19.24 -13.59
CA ILE A 90 1.66 20.25 -12.64
C ILE A 90 2.81 20.98 -11.92
N ASN A 91 4.00 20.37 -11.83
CA ASN A 91 5.13 20.93 -11.08
C ASN A 91 5.62 22.30 -11.57
N ASP A 92 5.34 22.68 -12.82
CA ASP A 92 5.68 24.00 -13.36
C ASP A 92 4.84 25.14 -12.74
N GLN A 93 3.72 24.80 -12.08
CA GLN A 93 2.78 25.73 -11.46
C GLN A 93 2.82 25.72 -9.92
N LEU A 94 3.67 24.89 -9.33
CA LEU A 94 3.76 24.69 -7.88
C LEU A 94 5.06 25.27 -7.32
N ASP A 95 4.97 25.78 -6.09
CA ASP A 95 6.15 26.15 -5.30
C ASP A 95 7.06 24.93 -5.06
N ASP A 96 8.36 25.17 -4.92
CA ASP A 96 9.37 24.12 -4.75
C ASP A 96 9.12 23.25 -3.50
N ASP A 97 8.54 23.84 -2.45
CA ASP A 97 8.19 23.15 -1.20
C ASP A 97 7.10 22.08 -1.38
N LEU A 98 6.32 22.13 -2.47
CA LEU A 98 5.24 21.17 -2.75
C LEU A 98 5.67 20.03 -3.69
N LYS A 99 6.94 19.98 -4.08
CA LYS A 99 7.47 19.00 -5.04
C LYS A 99 8.08 17.76 -4.38
N THR A 100 8.18 17.76 -3.05
CA THR A 100 8.82 16.70 -2.26
C THR A 100 8.10 16.46 -0.94
N ALA A 101 8.40 15.35 -0.27
CA ALA A 101 7.87 15.07 1.07
C ALA A 101 8.28 16.17 2.06
N PRO A 102 7.33 16.76 2.81
CA PRO A 102 7.62 17.91 3.68
C PRO A 102 8.23 17.52 5.02
N ILE A 103 8.13 16.26 5.44
CA ILE A 103 8.65 15.75 6.70
C ILE A 103 9.86 14.86 6.40
N LYS A 104 10.88 14.93 7.26
CA LYS A 104 12.01 13.99 7.18
C LYS A 104 11.54 12.55 7.44
N PRO A 105 12.19 11.55 6.84
CA PRO A 105 12.04 10.16 7.23
C PRO A 105 12.21 9.96 8.73
N LEU A 106 11.54 8.94 9.28
CA LEU A 106 11.47 8.69 10.73
C LEU A 106 12.71 7.98 11.29
N ASN A 107 13.73 7.76 10.47
CA ASN A 107 14.91 6.93 10.71
C ASN A 107 16.23 7.70 10.61
#